data_AF-A0A2D4GTJ4-F1
#
_entry.id   AF-A0A2D4GTJ4-F1
#
_cell.length_a   1.000
_cell.length_b   1.000
_cell.length_c   1.000
_cell.angle_alpha   90.00
_cell.angle_beta   90.00
_cell.angle_gamma   90.00
#
_symmetry.space_group_name_H-M   'P 1'
#
loop_
_entity.id
_entity.type
_entity.pdbx_description
1 polymer ?
#
loop_
_entity_poly.entity_id
_entity_poly.type
_entity_poly.pdbx_seq_one_letter_code
_entity_poly.pdbx_strand_id
1 'polypeptide(L)'
;AFSPEAQQAMKKAFSLRYSLLPYLYTLFHKAHSTGETVARPLYFEFPQDTYTWTIDRQFMWGAGLLITPVLEEGIRKMPGYFPLGTWYDIFTGSVIHSKGQWILLPAPLDTINVHIRGGHILPLQEPALTTTESRSNGMTLIVALTLEGVARGNLFWDDGDGLLTFEKGDYTQIFFLARNGVLVNEIVRLNSHVDGLLLIQVLALGVPSPPRRVLANDIPILDFSYRTDTKVLTIPLSLLMGEEFVITWS
;
A
#
# COMPACT_ATOMS: atom_id res chain seq x y z
N ALA A 1 -6.80 -13.63 28.47
CA ALA A 1 -6.33 -14.62 27.48
C ALA A 1 -4.84 -14.41 27.14
N PHE A 2 -4.35 -13.17 26.92
CA PHE A 2 -2.92 -12.88 26.68
C PHE A 2 -2.43 -11.68 27.51
N SER A 3 -1.10 -11.48 27.61
CA SER A 3 -0.51 -10.31 28.27
C SER A 3 -0.79 -9.01 27.48
N PRO A 4 -0.67 -7.82 28.11
CA PRO A 4 -0.86 -6.54 27.41
C PRO A 4 0.05 -6.36 26.19
N GLU A 5 1.31 -6.79 26.26
CA GLU A 5 2.29 -6.66 25.18
C GLU A 5 1.89 -7.53 23.98
N ALA A 6 1.45 -8.75 24.24
CA ALA A 6 0.93 -9.64 23.20
C ALA A 6 -0.34 -9.09 22.56
N GLN A 7 -1.25 -8.53 23.36
CA GLN A 7 -2.46 -7.88 22.84
C GLN A 7 -2.14 -6.66 21.97
N GLN A 8 -1.11 -5.87 22.33
CA GLN A 8 -0.69 -4.72 21.52
C GLN A 8 -0.13 -5.16 20.16
N ALA A 9 0.69 -6.21 20.12
CA ALA A 9 1.19 -6.79 18.87
C ALA A 9 0.05 -7.33 18.00
N MET A 10 -0.91 -8.05 18.59
CA MET A 10 -2.10 -8.54 17.91
C MET A 10 -2.95 -7.39 17.35
N LYS A 11 -3.18 -6.34 18.15
CA LYS A 11 -3.93 -5.16 17.72
C LYS A 11 -3.23 -4.46 16.56
N LYS A 12 -1.91 -4.28 16.61
CA LYS A 12 -1.11 -3.71 15.51
C LYS A 12 -1.28 -4.51 14.21
N ALA A 13 -1.25 -5.84 14.29
CA ALA A 13 -1.46 -6.70 13.11
C ALA A 13 -2.88 -6.56 12.54
N PHE A 14 -3.92 -6.56 13.38
CA PHE A 14 -5.29 -6.34 12.93
C PHE A 14 -5.50 -4.94 12.35
N SER A 15 -4.99 -3.89 13.00
CA SER A 15 -5.08 -2.52 12.50
C SER A 15 -4.42 -2.36 11.13
N LEU A 16 -3.25 -2.97 10.91
CA LEU A 16 -2.61 -2.98 9.60
C LEU A 16 -3.47 -3.70 8.56
N ARG A 17 -4.01 -4.89 8.90
CA ARG A 17 -4.90 -5.63 8.00
C ARG A 17 -6.12 -4.80 7.61
N TYR A 18 -6.80 -4.19 8.58
CA TYR A 18 -7.97 -3.34 8.33
C TYR A 18 -7.63 -2.14 7.46
N SER A 19 -6.45 -1.55 7.68
CA SER A 19 -5.98 -0.44 6.85
C SER A 19 -5.78 -0.85 5.39
N LEU A 20 -5.33 -2.09 5.15
CA LEU A 20 -5.05 -2.65 3.83
C LEU A 20 -6.27 -3.29 3.14
N LEU A 21 -7.47 -3.25 3.75
CA LEU A 21 -8.66 -3.87 3.15
C LEU A 21 -9.01 -3.34 1.75
N PRO A 22 -8.92 -2.03 1.44
CA PRO A 22 -9.18 -1.55 0.07
C PRO A 22 -8.23 -2.15 -0.96
N TYR A 23 -6.94 -2.25 -0.64
CA TYR A 23 -5.95 -2.92 -1.48
C TYR A 23 -6.26 -4.41 -1.62
N LEU A 24 -6.51 -5.12 -0.52
CA LEU A 24 -6.81 -6.54 -0.53
C LEU A 24 -8.08 -6.86 -1.33
N TYR A 25 -9.14 -6.04 -1.18
CA TYR A 25 -10.38 -6.20 -1.93
C TYR A 25 -10.18 -5.95 -3.43
N THR A 26 -9.34 -4.97 -3.78
CA THR A 26 -8.93 -4.75 -5.17
C THR A 26 -8.16 -5.95 -5.75
N LEU A 27 -7.36 -6.66 -4.95
CA LEU A 27 -6.72 -7.91 -5.39
C LEU A 27 -7.73 -9.03 -5.60
N PHE A 28 -8.74 -9.16 -4.74
CA PHE A 28 -9.83 -10.13 -4.95
C PHE A 28 -10.63 -9.83 -6.22
N HIS A 29 -10.89 -8.55 -6.50
CA HIS A 29 -11.51 -8.14 -7.74
C HIS A 29 -10.69 -8.55 -8.98
N LYS A 30 -9.36 -8.36 -8.94
CA LYS A 30 -8.48 -8.84 -10.03
C LYS A 30 -8.49 -10.35 -10.17
N ALA A 31 -8.50 -11.08 -9.05
CA ALA A 31 -8.62 -12.54 -9.06
C ALA A 31 -9.92 -12.99 -9.73
N HIS A 32 -11.04 -12.35 -9.40
CA HIS A 32 -12.34 -12.62 -9.99
C HIS A 32 -12.39 -12.29 -11.49
N SER A 33 -11.93 -11.10 -11.90
CA SER A 33 -12.09 -10.60 -13.27
C SER A 33 -11.04 -11.10 -14.26
N THR A 34 -9.83 -11.45 -13.81
CA THR A 34 -8.69 -11.78 -14.69
C THR A 34 -7.95 -13.07 -14.31
N GLY A 35 -8.32 -13.74 -13.22
CA GLY A 35 -7.65 -14.96 -12.76
C GLY A 35 -6.32 -14.74 -12.07
N GLU A 36 -6.01 -13.50 -11.65
CA GLU A 36 -4.82 -13.20 -10.85
C GLU A 36 -4.86 -13.88 -9.46
N THR A 37 -3.69 -14.06 -8.85
CA THR A 37 -3.58 -14.55 -7.46
C THR A 37 -3.58 -13.41 -6.44
N VAL A 38 -4.28 -13.57 -5.31
CA VAL A 38 -4.25 -12.58 -4.21
C VAL A 38 -2.95 -12.69 -3.41
N ALA A 39 -2.81 -13.76 -2.60
CA ALA A 39 -1.55 -14.14 -1.99
C ALA A 39 -0.77 -15.00 -3.00
N ARG A 40 0.51 -14.67 -3.22
CA ARG A 40 1.33 -15.33 -4.24
C ARG A 40 2.76 -15.56 -3.77
N PRO A 41 3.42 -16.65 -4.22
CA PRO A 41 4.83 -16.86 -3.95
C PRO A 41 5.67 -15.85 -4.75
N LEU A 42 6.92 -15.62 -4.31
CA LEU A 42 7.78 -14.62 -4.96
C LEU A 42 8.06 -14.97 -6.43
N TYR A 43 8.20 -16.26 -6.77
CA TYR A 43 8.51 -16.68 -8.14
C TYR A 43 7.40 -16.40 -9.16
N PHE A 44 6.17 -16.14 -8.72
CA PHE A 44 5.10 -15.68 -9.63
C PHE A 44 5.38 -14.27 -10.16
N GLU A 45 5.97 -13.43 -9.31
CA GLU A 45 6.27 -12.03 -9.63
C GLU A 45 7.70 -11.88 -10.20
N PHE A 46 8.61 -12.76 -9.81
CA PHE A 46 10.03 -12.72 -10.17
C PHE A 46 10.53 -14.05 -10.75
N PRO A 47 9.92 -14.60 -11.82
CA PRO A 47 10.23 -15.95 -12.30
C PRO A 47 11.66 -16.08 -12.85
N GLN A 48 12.27 -14.98 -13.31
CA GLN A 48 13.65 -14.96 -13.83
C GLN A 48 14.71 -15.01 -12.71
N ASP A 49 14.30 -14.76 -11.47
CA ASP A 49 15.16 -14.85 -10.30
C ASP A 49 15.05 -16.26 -9.69
N THR A 50 16.00 -17.13 -10.03
CA THR A 50 15.98 -18.54 -9.64
C THR A 50 16.02 -18.75 -8.12
N TYR A 51 16.50 -17.76 -7.34
CA TYR A 51 16.46 -17.85 -5.89
C TYR A 51 15.03 -17.85 -5.34
N THR A 52 14.08 -17.26 -6.07
CA THR A 52 12.68 -17.17 -5.61
C THR A 52 11.90 -18.47 -5.74
N TRP A 53 12.39 -19.43 -6.52
CA TRP A 53 11.67 -20.67 -6.85
C TRP A 53 11.45 -21.56 -5.63
N THR A 54 12.38 -21.54 -4.67
CA THR A 54 12.33 -22.36 -3.45
C THR A 54 11.86 -21.57 -2.23
N ILE A 55 11.47 -20.31 -2.38
CA ILE A 55 11.04 -19.47 -1.25
C ILE A 55 9.55 -19.67 -1.02
N ASP A 56 9.23 -20.30 0.10
CA ASP A 56 7.88 -20.58 0.58
C ASP A 56 7.59 -20.00 1.98
N ARG A 57 8.61 -19.47 2.66
CA ARG A 57 8.50 -18.78 3.97
C ARG A 57 8.33 -17.26 3.87
N GLN A 58 8.22 -16.74 2.65
CA GLN A 58 7.80 -15.36 2.34
C GLN A 58 6.70 -15.41 1.30
N PHE A 59 5.82 -14.43 1.30
CA PHE A 59 4.77 -14.33 0.30
C PHE A 59 4.45 -12.87 -0.02
N MET A 60 3.78 -12.65 -1.14
CA MET A 60 3.33 -11.33 -1.56
C MET A 60 1.81 -11.23 -1.59
N TRP A 61 1.29 -10.03 -1.34
CA TRP A 61 -0.07 -9.65 -1.72
C TRP A 61 0.00 -8.84 -3.01
N GLY A 62 -0.52 -9.43 -4.09
CA GLY A 62 -0.34 -8.88 -5.43
C GLY A 62 1.14 -8.71 -5.77
N ALA A 63 1.46 -7.71 -6.61
CA ALA A 63 2.81 -7.35 -6.98
C ALA A 63 3.47 -6.33 -6.02
N GLY A 64 2.68 -5.70 -5.15
CA GLY A 64 3.07 -4.48 -4.43
C GLY A 64 3.52 -4.66 -2.99
N LEU A 65 3.23 -5.78 -2.33
CA LEU A 65 3.46 -5.93 -0.89
C LEU A 65 4.12 -7.28 -0.57
N LEU A 66 5.30 -7.26 0.04
CA LEU A 66 6.07 -8.43 0.49
C LEU A 66 5.95 -8.60 2.01
N ILE A 67 5.60 -9.81 2.45
CA ILE A 67 5.44 -10.18 3.85
C ILE A 67 6.50 -11.22 4.23
N THR A 68 7.26 -10.92 5.28
CA THR A 68 8.36 -11.76 5.77
C THR A 68 8.14 -12.07 7.26
N PRO A 69 7.41 -13.17 7.58
CA PRO A 69 7.06 -13.52 8.95
C PRO A 69 8.19 -14.21 9.72
N VAL A 70 8.20 -14.05 11.05
CA VAL A 70 8.96 -14.93 11.95
C VAL A 70 8.15 -16.21 12.17
N LEU A 71 8.76 -17.36 11.90
CA LEU A 71 8.10 -18.67 11.92
C LEU A 71 8.76 -19.67 12.89
N GLU A 72 9.72 -19.20 13.68
CA GLU A 72 10.47 -20.01 14.65
C GLU A 72 10.47 -19.30 16.01
N GLU A 73 10.34 -20.08 17.07
CA GLU A 73 10.33 -19.57 18.44
C GLU A 73 11.66 -18.90 18.81
N GLY A 74 11.61 -17.85 19.62
CA GLY A 74 12.80 -17.17 20.14
C GLY A 74 13.53 -16.28 19.13
N ILE A 75 13.20 -16.34 17.85
CA ILE A 75 13.82 -15.51 16.81
C ILE A 75 13.46 -14.03 16.99
N ARG A 76 14.47 -13.16 16.82
CA ARG A 76 14.36 -11.68 16.90
C ARG A 76 14.99 -10.97 15.72
N LYS A 77 15.69 -11.70 14.86
CA LYS A 77 16.23 -11.26 13.57
C LYS A 77 16.19 -12.45 12.63
N MET A 78 15.82 -12.23 11.37
CA MET A 78 15.69 -13.31 10.40
C MET A 78 16.10 -12.87 8.99
N PRO A 79 16.67 -13.75 8.16
CA PRO A 79 17.06 -13.42 6.79
C PRO A 79 15.85 -13.44 5.84
N GLY A 80 15.49 -12.30 5.26
CA GLY A 80 14.45 -12.20 4.22
C GLY A 80 15.09 -12.02 2.86
N TYR A 81 14.62 -12.73 1.84
CA TYR A 81 15.03 -12.48 0.48
C TYR A 81 14.27 -11.29 -0.09
N PHE A 82 15.00 -10.36 -0.70
CA PHE A 82 14.44 -9.23 -1.42
C PHE A 82 14.87 -9.32 -2.88
N PRO A 83 13.94 -9.52 -3.82
CA PRO A 83 14.23 -9.44 -5.24
C PRO A 83 14.80 -8.07 -5.64
N LEU A 84 15.43 -8.00 -6.81
CA LEU A 84 15.98 -6.75 -7.37
C LEU A 84 14.93 -5.64 -7.37
N GLY A 85 15.27 -4.49 -6.79
CA GLY A 85 14.41 -3.31 -6.75
C GLY A 85 14.46 -2.56 -5.43
N THR A 86 13.59 -1.56 -5.32
CA THR A 86 13.44 -0.76 -4.11
C THR A 86 12.24 -1.26 -3.29
N TRP A 87 12.45 -1.42 -1.99
CA TRP A 87 11.46 -1.93 -1.05
C TRP A 87 11.38 -1.00 0.16
N TYR A 88 10.18 -0.56 0.53
CA TYR A 88 9.96 0.38 1.64
C TYR A 88 9.26 -0.33 2.78
N ASP A 89 9.79 -0.24 3.99
CA ASP A 89 9.08 -0.69 5.19
C ASP A 89 7.76 0.08 5.34
N ILE A 90 6.64 -0.62 5.49
CA ILE A 90 5.31 0.02 5.53
C ILE A 90 5.09 0.89 6.78
N PHE A 91 5.80 0.62 7.87
CA PHE A 91 5.61 1.31 9.15
C PHE A 91 6.51 2.55 9.25
N THR A 92 7.78 2.41 8.86
CA THR A 92 8.76 3.49 9.00
C THR A 92 8.99 4.24 7.70
N GLY A 93 8.72 3.65 6.54
CA GLY A 93 9.12 4.16 5.24
C GLY A 93 10.61 4.00 4.94
N SER A 94 11.36 3.32 5.81
CA SER A 94 12.79 3.02 5.58
C SER A 94 12.97 2.21 4.30
N VAL A 95 14.03 2.49 3.56
CA VAL A 95 14.24 1.94 2.22
C VAL A 95 15.32 0.87 2.18
N ILE A 96 15.06 -0.18 1.41
CA ILE A 96 16.00 -1.22 1.00
C ILE A 96 16.15 -1.14 -0.52
N HIS A 97 17.38 -0.90 -0.98
CA HIS A 97 17.75 -1.03 -2.39
C HIS A 97 18.39 -2.41 -2.60
N SER A 98 17.59 -3.39 -3.00
CA SER A 98 18.03 -4.76 -3.15
C SER A 98 18.59 -5.03 -4.55
N LYS A 99 19.62 -5.86 -4.62
CA LYS A 99 20.19 -6.42 -5.86
C LYS A 99 19.73 -7.86 -6.13
N GLY A 100 18.71 -8.36 -5.43
CA GLY A 100 18.34 -9.79 -5.42
C GLY A 100 19.17 -10.55 -4.38
N GLN A 101 18.90 -10.29 -3.10
CA GLN A 101 19.76 -10.76 -2.00
C GLN A 101 18.99 -11.02 -0.71
N TRP A 102 19.58 -11.82 0.17
CA TRP A 102 19.12 -12.02 1.53
C TRP A 102 19.56 -10.87 2.44
N ILE A 103 18.66 -10.35 3.25
CA ILE A 103 18.91 -9.26 4.18
C ILE A 103 18.46 -9.69 5.57
N LEU A 104 19.32 -9.47 6.57
CA LEU A 104 18.98 -9.75 7.97
C LEU A 104 18.09 -8.63 8.51
N LEU A 105 16.82 -8.95 8.77
CA LEU A 105 15.82 -8.00 9.24
C LEU A 105 15.66 -8.09 10.77
N PRO A 106 15.58 -6.94 11.48
CA PRO A 106 15.04 -6.90 12.83
C PRO A 106 13.59 -7.41 12.84
N ALA A 107 13.28 -8.31 13.77
CA ALA A 107 11.93 -8.85 13.94
C ALA A 107 11.65 -9.08 15.43
N PRO A 108 11.63 -8.01 16.26
CA PRO A 108 11.19 -8.11 17.64
C PRO A 108 9.75 -8.67 17.71
N LEU A 109 9.35 -9.15 18.88
CA LEU A 109 8.09 -9.91 19.06
C LEU A 109 6.83 -9.15 18.59
N ASP A 110 6.87 -7.82 18.57
CA ASP A 110 5.78 -6.93 18.17
C ASP A 110 5.79 -6.53 16.67
N THR A 111 6.64 -7.18 15.87
CA THR A 111 6.94 -6.75 14.51
C THR A 111 6.93 -7.92 13.53
N ILE A 112 6.04 -7.82 12.55
CA ILE A 112 6.12 -8.56 11.29
C ILE A 112 6.72 -7.66 10.22
N ASN A 113 7.68 -8.15 9.45
CA ASN A 113 8.31 -7.36 8.39
C ASN A 113 7.39 -7.31 7.16
N VAL A 114 7.01 -6.10 6.76
CA VAL A 114 6.11 -5.87 5.62
C VAL A 114 6.68 -4.72 4.78
N HIS A 115 6.95 -4.99 3.51
CA HIS A 115 7.61 -4.04 2.62
C HIS A 115 6.80 -3.79 1.34
N ILE A 116 6.66 -2.53 0.97
CA ILE A 116 6.01 -2.08 -0.26
C ILE A 116 7.06 -2.01 -1.36
N ARG A 117 6.78 -2.63 -2.51
CA ARG A 117 7.65 -2.56 -3.69
C ARG A 117 7.53 -1.19 -4.35
N GLY A 118 8.66 -0.54 -4.64
CA GLY A 118 8.70 0.67 -5.46
C GLY A 118 8.02 0.45 -6.81
N GLY A 119 7.38 1.50 -7.33
CA GLY A 119 6.53 1.45 -8.51
C GLY A 119 5.05 1.17 -8.21
N HIS A 120 4.64 1.05 -6.94
CA HIS A 120 3.26 0.71 -6.57
C HIS A 120 2.60 1.81 -5.73
N ILE A 121 1.30 1.99 -5.95
CA ILE A 121 0.42 2.83 -5.13
C ILE A 121 -0.60 1.93 -4.44
N LEU A 122 -0.68 2.01 -3.11
CA LEU A 122 -1.59 1.20 -2.30
C LEU A 122 -2.70 2.09 -1.72
N PRO A 123 -3.99 1.79 -2.00
CA PRO A 123 -5.10 2.41 -1.29
C PRO A 123 -5.29 1.77 0.09
N LEU A 124 -5.25 2.61 1.11
CA LEU A 124 -5.53 2.26 2.50
C LEU A 124 -6.74 3.05 2.97
N GLN A 125 -7.35 2.60 4.06
CA GLN A 125 -8.44 3.29 4.74
C GLN A 125 -8.17 3.32 6.24
N GLU A 126 -8.61 4.35 6.97
CA GLU A 126 -8.42 4.36 8.42
C GLU A 126 -9.16 3.17 9.05
N PRO A 127 -8.48 2.34 9.85
CA PRO A 127 -9.05 1.10 10.35
C PRO A 127 -10.09 1.38 11.44
N ALA A 128 -11.03 0.46 11.59
CA ALA A 128 -12.04 0.49 12.63
C ALA A 128 -12.29 -0.92 13.19
N LEU A 129 -13.26 -1.08 14.11
CA LEU A 129 -13.55 -2.39 14.72
C LEU A 129 -14.28 -3.33 13.76
N THR A 130 -14.98 -2.79 12.77
CA THR A 130 -15.74 -3.54 11.77
C THR A 130 -15.55 -2.94 10.39
N THR A 131 -15.85 -3.72 9.35
CA THR A 131 -15.85 -3.20 7.96
C THR A 131 -16.98 -2.22 7.70
N THR A 132 -18.13 -2.37 8.36
CA THR A 132 -19.23 -1.41 8.31
C THR A 132 -18.77 -0.01 8.72
N GLU A 133 -18.02 0.08 9.83
CA GLU A 133 -17.45 1.33 10.32
C GLU A 133 -16.29 1.79 9.43
N SER A 134 -15.30 0.91 9.18
CA SER A 134 -14.07 1.33 8.48
C SER A 134 -14.33 1.81 7.07
N ARG A 135 -15.34 1.26 6.36
CA ARG A 135 -15.70 1.66 5.00
C ARG A 135 -16.15 3.11 4.87
N SER A 136 -16.58 3.73 5.98
CA SER A 136 -17.00 5.14 6.01
C SER A 136 -15.85 6.10 6.34
N ASN A 137 -14.65 5.59 6.67
CA ASN A 137 -13.52 6.41 7.06
C ASN A 137 -12.70 6.93 5.87
N GLY A 138 -11.83 7.90 6.14
CA GLY A 138 -10.94 8.48 5.14
C GLY A 138 -9.92 7.48 4.59
N MET A 139 -9.55 7.68 3.33
CA MET A 139 -8.53 6.91 2.63
C MET A 139 -7.17 7.58 2.67
N THR A 140 -6.13 6.74 2.67
CA THR A 140 -4.74 7.14 2.46
C THR A 140 -4.19 6.44 1.22
N LEU A 141 -3.46 7.16 0.37
CA LEU A 141 -2.64 6.53 -0.66
C LEU A 141 -1.19 6.47 -0.22
N ILE A 142 -0.61 5.27 -0.18
CA ILE A 142 0.85 5.13 -0.08
C ILE A 142 1.42 5.03 -1.49
N VAL A 143 2.23 6.01 -1.88
CA VAL A 143 2.89 6.10 -3.19
C VAL A 143 4.35 5.69 -3.04
N ALA A 144 4.68 4.43 -3.32
CA ALA A 144 6.04 3.93 -3.26
C ALA A 144 6.76 4.17 -4.60
N LEU A 145 7.59 5.22 -4.68
CA LEU A 145 8.24 5.60 -5.94
C LEU A 145 9.36 4.62 -6.33
N THR A 146 9.59 4.44 -7.63
CA THR A 146 10.87 3.89 -8.11
C THR A 146 11.97 4.96 -8.01
N LEU A 147 13.21 4.59 -8.34
CA LEU A 147 14.32 5.56 -8.44
C LEU A 147 14.07 6.63 -9.50
N GLU A 148 13.28 6.31 -10.52
CA GLU A 148 12.85 7.19 -11.60
C GLU A 148 11.62 8.04 -11.21
N GLY A 149 11.15 7.94 -9.96
CA GLY A 149 10.03 8.74 -9.48
C GLY A 149 8.68 8.33 -10.04
N VAL A 150 8.49 7.05 -10.37
CA VAL A 150 7.25 6.50 -10.92
C VAL A 150 6.55 5.56 -9.94
N ALA A 151 5.23 5.59 -9.87
CA ALA A 151 4.43 4.56 -9.23
C ALA A 151 3.04 4.46 -9.86
N ARG A 152 2.42 3.28 -9.80
CA ARG A 152 1.05 3.05 -10.28
C ARG A 152 0.25 2.19 -9.32
N GLY A 153 -1.05 2.40 -9.27
CA GLY A 153 -1.96 1.57 -8.49
C GLY A 153 -3.39 1.69 -8.99
N ASN A 154 -4.28 0.98 -8.34
CA ASN A 154 -5.69 1.04 -8.65
C ASN A 154 -6.54 0.74 -7.41
N LEU A 155 -7.80 1.17 -7.45
CA LEU A 155 -8.83 0.89 -6.47
C LEU A 155 -10.07 0.37 -7.19
N PHE A 156 -10.63 -0.72 -6.68
CA PHE A 156 -11.99 -1.19 -6.99
C PHE A 156 -12.87 -0.96 -5.77
N TRP A 157 -14.07 -0.42 -5.98
CA TRP A 157 -15.00 -0.08 -4.90
C TRP A 157 -16.46 -0.25 -5.32
N ASP A 158 -17.21 -1.11 -4.64
CA ASP A 158 -18.66 -1.30 -4.79
C ASP A 158 -19.35 -1.26 -3.41
N ASP A 159 -20.61 -1.70 -3.32
CA ASP A 159 -21.36 -1.78 -2.06
C ASP A 159 -20.76 -2.79 -1.05
N GLY A 160 -20.01 -3.79 -1.53
CA GLY A 160 -19.24 -4.76 -0.78
C GLY A 160 -19.90 -6.13 -0.61
N ASP A 161 -21.20 -6.25 -0.88
CA ASP A 161 -21.98 -7.49 -0.73
C ASP A 161 -23.08 -7.69 -1.78
N GLY A 162 -23.25 -6.75 -2.72
CA GLY A 162 -24.20 -6.83 -3.80
C GLY A 162 -23.92 -7.97 -4.77
N LEU A 163 -24.99 -8.53 -5.35
CA LEU A 163 -24.86 -9.60 -6.34
C LEU A 163 -24.70 -9.02 -7.75
N LEU A 164 -23.70 -9.56 -8.46
CA LEU A 164 -23.38 -9.23 -9.85
C LEU A 164 -22.98 -7.76 -10.04
N THR A 165 -22.34 -7.14 -9.04
CA THR A 165 -21.92 -5.73 -9.09
C THR A 165 -20.98 -5.49 -10.27
N PHE A 166 -20.02 -6.38 -10.49
CA PHE A 166 -19.09 -6.29 -11.61
C PHE A 166 -19.79 -6.42 -12.97
N GLU A 167 -20.63 -7.44 -13.16
CA GLU A 167 -21.31 -7.69 -14.43
C GLU A 167 -22.33 -6.61 -14.78
N LYS A 168 -22.99 -6.03 -13.76
CA LYS A 168 -23.93 -4.90 -13.93
C LYS A 168 -23.22 -3.56 -14.07
N GLY A 169 -21.92 -3.49 -13.79
CA GLY A 169 -21.18 -2.24 -13.79
C GLY A 169 -21.49 -1.33 -12.59
N ASP A 170 -21.97 -1.91 -11.49
CA ASP A 170 -22.34 -1.23 -10.25
C ASP A 170 -21.12 -1.10 -9.31
N TYR A 171 -20.08 -0.41 -9.79
CA TYR A 171 -18.82 -0.23 -9.08
C TYR A 171 -18.08 1.01 -9.57
N THR A 172 -17.14 1.49 -8.76
CA THR A 172 -16.14 2.50 -9.09
C THR A 172 -14.78 1.83 -9.31
N GLN A 173 -14.07 2.25 -10.36
CA GLN A 173 -12.71 1.83 -10.65
C GLN A 173 -11.84 3.04 -10.95
N ILE A 174 -10.77 3.17 -10.18
CA ILE A 174 -9.86 4.31 -10.23
C ILE A 174 -8.43 3.79 -10.43
N PHE A 175 -7.69 4.39 -11.35
CA PHE A 175 -6.24 4.21 -11.47
C PHE A 175 -5.52 5.39 -10.86
N PHE A 176 -4.34 5.14 -10.30
CA PHE A 176 -3.45 6.17 -9.78
C PHE A 176 -2.12 6.11 -10.52
N LEU A 177 -1.58 7.28 -10.86
CA LEU A 177 -0.28 7.41 -11.49
C LEU A 177 0.52 8.50 -10.79
N ALA A 178 1.71 8.14 -10.32
CA ALA A 178 2.72 9.09 -9.88
C ALA A 178 3.88 9.11 -10.89
N ARG A 179 4.30 10.31 -11.30
CA ARG A 179 5.48 10.52 -12.15
C ARG A 179 6.04 11.92 -11.95
N ASN A 180 7.36 12.04 -11.80
CA ASN A 180 8.06 13.34 -11.75
C ASN A 180 7.48 14.35 -10.74
N GLY A 181 7.11 13.88 -9.54
CA GLY A 181 6.55 14.75 -8.51
C GLY A 181 5.07 15.10 -8.70
N VAL A 182 4.37 14.42 -9.61
CA VAL A 182 2.93 14.60 -9.86
C VAL A 182 2.23 13.28 -9.59
N LEU A 183 1.16 13.30 -8.79
CA LEU A 183 0.22 12.21 -8.58
C LEU A 183 -1.15 12.62 -9.13
N VAL A 184 -1.74 11.75 -9.95
CA VAL A 184 -3.09 11.91 -10.47
C VAL A 184 -3.90 10.65 -10.26
N ASN A 185 -5.22 10.78 -10.26
CA ASN A 185 -6.13 9.65 -10.50
C ASN A 185 -6.74 9.71 -11.91
N GLU A 186 -7.20 8.57 -12.39
CA GLU A 186 -7.98 8.39 -13.61
C GLU A 186 -9.20 7.55 -13.25
N ILE A 187 -10.40 8.10 -13.41
CA ILE A 187 -11.65 7.42 -13.08
C ILE A 187 -12.14 6.68 -14.32
N VAL A 188 -11.98 5.36 -14.32
CA VAL A 188 -12.38 4.50 -15.46
C VAL A 188 -13.86 4.16 -15.40
N ARG A 189 -14.40 4.01 -14.20
CA ARG A 189 -15.82 3.87 -13.96
C ARG A 189 -16.17 4.55 -12.65
N LEU A 190 -17.30 5.26 -12.64
CA LEU A 190 -17.82 5.94 -11.46
C LEU A 190 -19.21 5.40 -11.11
N ASN A 191 -19.43 5.18 -9.83
CA ASN A 191 -20.71 4.82 -9.23
C ASN A 191 -20.86 5.52 -7.87
N SER A 192 -22.10 5.80 -7.46
CA SER A 192 -22.44 6.48 -6.21
C SER A 192 -21.95 5.78 -4.93
N HIS A 193 -21.56 4.50 -4.99
CA HIS A 193 -20.97 3.79 -3.84
C HIS A 193 -19.67 4.43 -3.31
N VAL A 194 -19.03 5.33 -4.10
CA VAL A 194 -17.84 6.09 -3.68
C VAL A 194 -18.18 7.50 -3.16
N ASP A 195 -19.45 7.91 -3.19
CA ASP A 195 -19.85 9.26 -2.82
C ASP A 195 -19.49 9.57 -1.37
N GLY A 196 -18.89 10.75 -1.14
CA GLY A 196 -18.43 11.18 0.18
C GLY A 196 -17.15 10.50 0.68
N LEU A 197 -16.57 9.56 -0.08
CA LEU A 197 -15.31 8.92 0.30
C LEU A 197 -14.13 9.88 0.10
N LEU A 198 -13.50 10.27 1.20
CA LEU A 198 -12.41 11.25 1.20
C LEU A 198 -11.04 10.59 1.07
N LEU A 199 -10.19 11.15 0.21
CA LEU A 199 -8.74 11.03 0.31
C LEU A 199 -8.24 12.06 1.31
N ILE A 200 -7.83 11.59 2.49
CA ILE A 200 -7.39 12.44 3.60
C ILE A 200 -5.88 12.58 3.69
N GLN A 201 -5.13 11.67 3.05
CA GLN A 201 -3.68 11.69 3.13
C GLN A 201 -2.99 11.00 1.95
N VAL A 202 -1.85 11.54 1.52
CA VAL A 202 -0.89 10.85 0.66
C VAL A 202 0.44 10.70 1.41
N LEU A 203 0.98 9.48 1.41
CA LEU A 203 2.33 9.17 1.88
C LEU A 203 3.21 8.82 0.67
N ALA A 204 4.02 9.76 0.18
CA ALA A 204 4.96 9.53 -0.90
C ALA A 204 6.31 9.08 -0.36
N LEU A 205 6.68 7.83 -0.65
CA LEU A 205 7.93 7.19 -0.22
C LEU A 205 8.98 7.35 -1.32
N GLY A 206 10.22 7.66 -0.93
CA GLY A 206 11.34 7.80 -1.86
C GLY A 206 11.41 9.15 -2.57
N VAL A 207 10.81 10.19 -2.00
CA VAL A 207 10.95 11.56 -2.53
C VAL A 207 12.40 12.01 -2.29
N PRO A 208 13.20 12.34 -3.33
CA PRO A 208 14.66 12.42 -3.20
C PRO A 208 15.14 13.61 -2.36
N SER A 209 14.38 14.70 -2.31
CA SER A 209 14.70 15.92 -1.58
C SER A 209 13.44 16.54 -0.97
N PRO A 210 13.55 17.30 0.13
CA PRO A 210 12.42 18.01 0.71
C PRO A 210 11.77 18.95 -0.33
N PRO A 211 10.46 18.83 -0.60
CA PRO A 211 9.78 19.75 -1.52
C PRO A 211 9.67 21.13 -0.87
N ARG A 212 9.78 22.17 -1.70
CA ARG A 212 9.54 23.57 -1.29
C ARG A 212 8.06 23.92 -1.37
N ARG A 213 7.32 23.24 -2.23
CA ARG A 213 5.90 23.48 -2.48
C ARG A 213 5.18 22.16 -2.72
N VAL A 214 3.99 22.05 -2.13
CA VAL A 214 3.04 20.99 -2.40
C VAL A 214 1.70 21.64 -2.78
N LEU A 215 1.08 21.17 -3.86
CA LEU A 215 -0.21 21.65 -4.34
C LEU A 215 -1.18 20.48 -4.50
N ALA A 216 -2.46 20.71 -4.22
CA ALA A 216 -3.56 19.83 -4.58
C ALA A 216 -4.57 20.65 -5.40
N ASN A 217 -4.81 20.25 -6.65
CA ASN A 217 -5.64 20.99 -7.61
C ASN A 217 -5.25 22.49 -7.69
N ASP A 218 -3.94 22.74 -7.82
CA ASP A 218 -3.32 24.08 -7.81
C ASP A 218 -3.44 24.88 -6.49
N ILE A 219 -4.05 24.32 -5.45
CA ILE A 219 -4.17 24.95 -4.13
C ILE A 219 -2.98 24.52 -3.25
N PRO A 220 -2.25 25.47 -2.63
CA PRO A 220 -1.16 25.15 -1.71
C PRO A 220 -1.60 24.33 -0.50
N ILE A 221 -0.87 23.24 -0.23
CA ILE A 221 -0.91 22.51 1.03
C ILE A 221 0.23 23.04 1.90
N LEU A 222 -0.08 23.57 3.09
CA LEU A 222 0.90 24.27 3.96
C LEU A 222 1.40 23.41 5.11
N ASP A 223 0.68 22.35 5.47
CA ASP A 223 0.90 21.48 6.61
C ASP A 223 1.50 20.12 6.22
N PHE A 224 2.05 19.99 5.01
CA PHE A 224 2.82 18.81 4.64
C PHE A 224 4.09 18.69 5.48
N SER A 225 4.56 17.45 5.66
CA SER A 225 5.81 17.18 6.36
C SER A 225 6.72 16.27 5.55
N TYR A 226 8.04 16.43 5.74
CA TYR A 226 9.03 15.60 5.06
C TYR A 226 10.07 15.09 6.06
N ARG A 227 10.25 13.77 6.08
CA ARG A 227 11.27 13.10 6.89
C ARG A 227 12.51 12.84 6.04
N THR A 228 13.62 13.51 6.38
CA THR A 228 14.88 13.46 5.61
C THR A 228 15.60 12.12 5.72
N ASP A 229 15.46 11.42 6.84
CA ASP A 229 16.06 10.12 7.12
C ASP A 229 15.43 8.98 6.31
N THR A 230 14.11 9.00 6.17
CA THR A 230 13.30 7.97 5.50
C THR A 230 12.84 8.39 4.10
N LYS A 231 13.04 9.65 3.72
CA LYS A 231 12.61 10.22 2.42
C LYS A 231 11.11 10.08 2.19
N VAL A 232 10.33 10.32 3.25
CA VAL A 232 8.86 10.22 3.23
C VAL A 232 8.27 11.62 3.28
N LEU A 233 7.43 11.92 2.29
CA LEU A 233 6.58 13.11 2.24
C LEU A 233 5.16 12.72 2.66
N THR A 234 4.64 13.40 3.68
CA THR A 234 3.25 13.26 4.14
C THR A 234 2.47 14.49 3.74
N ILE A 235 1.38 14.30 3.01
CA ILE A 235 0.51 15.35 2.48
C ILE A 235 -0.90 15.16 3.04
N PRO A 236 -1.33 15.97 4.03
CA PRO A 236 -2.72 16.02 4.47
C PRO A 236 -3.62 16.58 3.35
N LEU A 237 -4.81 16.01 3.20
CA LEU A 237 -5.74 16.31 2.11
C LEU A 237 -7.21 16.27 2.60
N SER A 238 -8.10 16.76 1.75
CA SER A 238 -9.55 16.60 1.88
C SER A 238 -10.18 16.56 0.48
N LEU A 239 -9.72 15.62 -0.35
CA LEU A 239 -10.19 15.45 -1.72
C LEU A 239 -11.21 14.31 -1.80
N LEU A 240 -12.10 14.33 -2.78
CA LEU A 240 -13.03 13.22 -3.03
C LEU A 240 -12.37 12.17 -3.92
N MET A 241 -12.48 10.90 -3.54
CA MET A 241 -11.96 9.78 -4.35
C MET A 241 -12.70 9.65 -5.70
N GLY A 242 -13.99 10.05 -5.73
CA GLY A 242 -14.84 10.04 -6.92
C GLY A 242 -14.66 11.23 -7.86
N GLU A 243 -13.71 12.14 -7.60
CA GLU A 243 -13.40 13.28 -8.45
C GLU A 243 -11.96 13.22 -8.97
N GLU A 244 -11.70 13.79 -10.14
CA GLU A 244 -10.33 13.91 -10.66
C GLU A 244 -9.53 14.88 -9.78
N PHE A 245 -8.29 14.49 -9.47
CA PHE A 245 -7.36 15.32 -8.72
C PHE A 245 -5.94 15.26 -9.28
N VAL A 246 -5.21 16.33 -9.05
CA VAL A 246 -3.79 16.47 -9.34
C VAL A 246 -3.07 16.95 -8.09
N ILE A 247 -2.13 16.17 -7.59
CA ILE A 247 -1.27 16.52 -6.45
C ILE A 247 0.15 16.65 -6.95
N THR A 248 0.82 17.76 -6.65
CA THR A 248 2.21 18.01 -7.09
C THR A 248 3.11 18.36 -5.92
N TRP A 249 4.37 17.93 -5.99
CA TRP A 249 5.43 18.31 -5.04
C TRP A 249 6.73 18.63 -5.78
N SER A 250 7.34 19.78 -5.44
CA SER A 250 8.56 20.32 -6.05
C SER A 250 9.43 21.07 -5.07
#